data_AF-A0A3D5RAL6-F1
#
_entry.id   AF-A0A3D5RAL6-F1
#
_cell.length_a   1.000
_cell.length_b   1.000
_cell.length_c   1.000
_cell.angle_alpha   90.00
_cell.angle_beta   90.00
_cell.angle_gamma   90.00
#
_symmetry.space_group_name_H-M   'P 1'
#
loop_
_entity.id
_entity.type
_entity.pdbx_description
1 polymer ?
#
loop_
_entity_poly.entity_id
_entity_poly.type
_entity_poly.pdbx_seq_one_letter_code
_entity_poly.pdbx_strand_id
1 'polypeptide(L)' 'SITKFEPASKEGNGFVFRTYNAHEMLHELKRGVKIYKKNKEAWDQLVKNAFKSKFSWDKSAEEYIELYNKL' A
#
# COMPACT_ATOMS: atom_id res chain seq x y z
N SER A 1 6.78 -3.87 2.09
CA SER A 1 6.31 -2.67 2.83
C SER A 1 5.52 -1.77 1.89
N ILE A 2 4.63 -0.92 2.43
CA ILE A 2 3.89 0.07 1.63
C ILE A 2 4.77 1.31 1.46
N THR A 3 4.85 1.84 0.25
CA THR A 3 5.58 3.04 -0.14
C THR A 3 4.63 4.05 -0.76
N LYS A 4 4.89 5.34 -0.50
CA LYS A 4 4.05 6.44 -0.98
C LYS A 4 4.02 6.47 -2.50
N PHE A 5 2.83 6.44 -3.07
CA PHE A 5 2.63 6.54 -4.51
C PHE A 5 2.83 7.97 -5.01
N GLU A 6 3.59 8.15 -6.08
CA GLU A 6 3.82 9.44 -6.73
C GLU A 6 3.24 9.44 -8.17
N PRO A 7 2.17 10.20 -8.47
CA PRO A 7 1.53 10.20 -9.79
C PRO A 7 2.44 10.62 -10.94
N ALA A 8 3.42 11.51 -10.70
CA ALA A 8 4.32 11.99 -11.74
C ALA A 8 5.28 10.90 -12.22
N SER A 9 5.91 10.16 -11.31
CA SER A 9 6.82 9.06 -11.64
C SER A 9 6.11 7.71 -11.80
N LYS A 10 4.86 7.60 -11.36
CA LYS A 10 4.05 6.36 -11.29
C LYS A 10 4.65 5.28 -10.38
N GLU A 11 5.53 5.68 -9.47
CA GLU A 11 6.18 4.80 -8.50
C GLU A 11 5.42 4.73 -7.19
N GLY A 12 5.70 3.69 -6.40
CA GLY A 12 5.06 3.43 -5.11
C GLY A 12 3.79 2.57 -5.22
N ASN A 13 3.27 2.11 -4.09
CA ASN A 13 2.22 1.09 -4.06
C ASN A 13 1.06 1.41 -3.10
N GLY A 14 1.04 2.59 -2.49
CA GLY A 14 -0.05 2.96 -1.60
C GLY A 14 0.03 4.39 -1.08
N PHE A 15 -0.76 4.65 -0.05
CA PHE A 15 -0.78 5.90 0.70
C PHE A 15 -0.14 5.67 2.05
N VAL A 16 0.76 6.57 2.45
CA VAL A 16 1.52 6.45 3.71
C VAL A 16 1.45 7.79 4.41
N PHE A 17 1.03 7.76 5.67
CA PHE A 17 1.12 8.86 6.61
C PHE A 17 2.11 8.47 7.71
N ARG A 18 2.93 9.40 8.17
CA ARG A 18 4.07 9.09 9.05
C ARG A 18 3.69 9.13 10.52
N THR A 19 2.78 10.03 10.88
CA THR A 19 2.35 10.22 12.26
C THR A 19 0.98 9.58 12.49
N TYR A 20 0.73 9.12 13.72
CA TYR A 20 -0.60 8.67 14.15
C TYR A 20 -1.65 9.81 14.19
N ASN A 21 -1.32 11.00 13.69
CA ASN A 21 -2.19 12.16 13.68
C ASN A 21 -3.31 11.99 12.64
N ALA A 22 -4.56 12.11 13.09
CA ALA A 22 -5.74 12.09 12.25
C ALA A 22 -5.70 13.10 11.09
N HIS A 23 -5.01 14.22 11.25
CA HIS A 23 -4.83 15.22 10.18
C HIS A 23 -4.00 14.69 9.02
N GLU A 24 -2.90 13.99 9.28
CA GLU A 24 -2.06 13.41 8.22
C GLU A 24 -2.79 12.27 7.51
N MET A 25 -3.51 11.44 8.27
CA MET A 25 -4.37 10.40 7.70
C MET A 25 -5.45 11.01 6.79
N LEU A 26 -6.16 12.04 7.25
CA LEU A 26 -7.20 12.71 6.47
C LEU A 26 -6.62 13.36 5.20
N HIS A 27 -5.44 13.96 5.30
CA HIS A 27 -4.75 14.53 4.15
C HIS A 27 -4.44 13.46 3.09
N GLU A 28 -3.86 12.33 3.48
CA GLU A 28 -3.54 11.24 2.54
C GLU A 28 -4.80 10.58 1.95
N LEU A 29 -5.90 10.47 2.72
CA LEU A 29 -7.19 10.01 2.19
C LEU A 29 -7.75 10.98 1.13
N LYS A 30 -7.76 12.29 1.41
CA LYS A 30 -8.19 13.30 0.44
C LYS A 30 -7.34 13.26 -0.83
N ARG A 31 -6.03 13.03 -0.68
CA ARG A 31 -5.11 12.83 -1.81
C ARG A 31 -5.50 11.61 -2.64
N GLY A 32 -5.80 10.48 -2.00
CA GLY A 32 -6.27 9.27 -2.69
C GLY A 32 -7.55 9.49 -3.48
N VAL A 33 -8.55 10.14 -2.88
CA VAL A 33 -9.80 10.49 -3.58
C VAL A 33 -9.55 11.42 -4.76
N LYS A 34 -8.64 12.39 -4.63
CA LYS A 34 -8.28 13.30 -5.73
C LYS A 34 -7.66 12.55 -6.90
N ILE A 35 -6.75 11.60 -6.64
CA ILE A 35 -6.12 10.79 -7.68
C ILE A 35 -7.18 9.93 -8.39
N TYR A 36 -8.02 9.23 -7.62
CA TYR A 36 -9.11 8.43 -8.17
C TYR A 36 -10.04 9.24 -9.09
N LYS A 37 -10.43 10.45 -8.66
CA LYS A 37 -11.38 11.30 -9.43
C LYS A 37 -10.77 12.03 -10.61
N LYS A 38 -9.50 12.45 -10.52
CA LYS A 38 -8.88 13.37 -11.50
C LYS A 38 -7.82 12.73 -12.38
N ASN A 39 -7.29 11.57 -12.01
CA ASN A 39 -6.19 10.94 -12.74
C ASN A 39 -6.37 9.42 -12.77
N LYS A 40 -7.21 8.96 -13.70
CA LYS A 40 -7.54 7.55 -13.89
C LYS A 40 -6.30 6.70 -14.23
N GLU A 41 -5.39 7.22 -15.05
CA GLU A 41 -4.18 6.49 -15.43
C GLU A 41 -3.27 6.24 -14.22
N ALA A 42 -3.04 7.27 -13.40
CA ALA A 42 -2.27 7.12 -12.18
C ALA A 42 -2.95 6.17 -11.17
N TRP A 43 -4.28 6.21 -11.08
CA TRP A 43 -5.04 5.28 -10.25
C TRP A 43 -4.86 3.83 -10.70
N ASP A 44 -5.03 3.56 -12.00
CA ASP A 44 -4.91 2.20 -12.55
C ASP A 44 -3.47 1.67 -12.37
N GLN A 45 -2.46 2.53 -12.45
CA GLN A 45 -1.07 2.16 -12.19
C GLN A 45 -0.79 1.89 -10.71
N LEU A 46 -1.33 2.71 -9.81
CA LEU A 46 -1.27 2.49 -8.37
C LEU A 46 -1.85 1.12 -7.99
N VAL A 47 -3.04 0.80 -8.52
CA VAL A 47 -3.68 -0.51 -8.29
C VAL A 47 -2.77 -1.65 -8.76
N LYS A 48 -2.19 -1.56 -9.96
CA LYS A 48 -1.23 -2.56 -10.45
C LYS A 48 -0.02 -2.71 -9.53
N ASN A 49 0.55 -1.61 -9.04
CA ASN A 49 1.69 -1.63 -8.13
C ASN A 49 1.32 -2.26 -6.77
N ALA A 50 0.13 -1.98 -6.25
CA ALA A 50 -0.40 -2.58 -5.03
C ALA A 50 -0.59 -4.10 -5.19
N PHE A 51 -1.20 -4.56 -6.29
CA PHE A 51 -1.36 -5.99 -6.57
C PHE A 51 -0.05 -6.74 -6.81
N LYS A 52 0.96 -6.08 -7.38
CA LYS A 52 2.31 -6.64 -7.52
C LYS A 52 3.10 -6.65 -6.21
N SER A 53 2.67 -5.89 -5.22
CA SER A 53 3.37 -5.83 -3.95
C SER A 53 3.17 -7.14 -3.20
N LYS A 54 4.28 -7.85 -2.96
CA LYS A 54 4.28 -9.08 -2.19
C LYS A 54 4.00 -8.73 -0.72
N PHE A 55 2.73 -8.77 -0.33
CA PHE A 55 2.31 -8.80 1.07
C PHE A 55 2.28 -10.27 1.47
N SER A 56 3.45 -10.85 1.69
CA SER A 56 3.62 -12.28 1.95
C SER A 56 3.00 -12.67 3.29
N TRP A 57 1.69 -12.88 3.28
CA TRP A 57 1.00 -13.74 4.24
C TRP A 57 1.47 -15.19 4.08
N ASP A 58 1.86 -15.61 2.87
CA ASP A 58 2.37 -16.96 2.61
C ASP A 58 3.63 -17.28 3.43
N LYS A 59 4.55 -16.32 3.55
CA LYS A 59 5.78 -16.49 4.35
C LYS A 59 5.49 -16.51 5.85
N SER A 60 4.53 -15.69 6.32
CA SER A 60 4.11 -15.70 7.73
C SER A 60 3.35 -16.98 8.09
N ALA A 61 2.60 -17.55 7.13
CA ALA A 61 1.89 -18.81 7.29
C ALA A 61 2.84 -20.01 7.30
N GLU A 62 3.87 -20.04 6.44
CA GLU A 62 4.95 -21.04 6.49
C GLU A 62 5.71 -21.00 7.82
N GLU A 63 6.11 -19.80 8.28
CA GLU A 63 6.80 -19.62 9.56
C GLU A 63 5.93 -20.08 10.76
N TYR A 64 4.60 -19.90 10.69
CA TYR A 64 3.66 -20.39 11.70
C TYR A 64 3.55 -21.92 11.70
N ILE A 65 3.51 -22.56 10.52
CA ILE A 65 3.48 -24.02 10.37
C ILE A 65 4.79 -24.64 10.87
N GLU A 66 5.94 -24.05 10.54
CA GLU A 66 7.24 -24.52 11.04
C GLU A 66 7.37 -24.43 12.56
N LEU A 67 6.83 -23.37 13.18
CA LEU A 67 6.80 -23.24 14.64
C LEU A 67 5.92 -24.33 15.28
N TYR A 68 4.74 -24.58 14.69
CA TYR A 68 3.80 -25.60 15.17
C TYR A 68 4.38 -27.02 15.05
N ASN A 69 5.12 -27.32 13.98
CA ASN A 69 5.77 -28.62 13.79
C ASN A 69 7.02 -28.85 14.66
N LYS A 70 7.50 -27.81 15.37
CA LYS A 70 8.62 -27.90 16.33
C LYS A 70 8.15 -28.10 17.78
N LEU A 71 6.84 -28.12 18.02
CA LEU A 71 6.20 -28.50 19.29
C LEU A 71 5.82 -29.98 19.26
#